data_AF-A0A353Z018-F1
#
_entry.id   AF-A0A353Z018-F1
#
_cell.length_a   1.000
_cell.length_b   1.000
_cell.length_c   1.000
_cell.angle_alpha   90.00
_cell.angle_beta   90.00
_cell.angle_gamma   90.00
#
_symmetry.space_group_name_H-M   'P 1'
#
loop_
_entity.id
_entity.type
_entity.pdbx_description
1 polymer ?
#
loop_
_entity_poly.entity_id
_entity_poly.type
_entity_poly.pdbx_seq_one_letter_code
_entity_poly.pdbx_strand_id
1 'polypeptide(L)' 'METLVKTSGNKINKGACLSRDELSMHGITPTNLQCFSYYNYVLYEKGDKRIILKPLPHNLFRIIREYTFIPA' A
#
# COMPACT_ATOMS: atom_id res chain seq x y z
N MET A 1 32.76 13.79 0.15
CA MET A 1 32.30 12.45 -0.29
C MET A 1 30.80 12.44 -0.07
N GLU A 2 30.05 12.84 -1.09
CA GLU A 2 28.60 13.01 -1.00
C GLU A 2 27.95 11.63 -1.14
N THR A 3 27.45 11.11 -0.02
CA THR A 3 26.72 9.85 0.03
C THR A 3 25.50 9.98 -0.86
N LEU A 4 25.54 9.29 -2.01
CA LEU A 4 24.40 9.07 -2.90
C LEU A 4 23.28 8.43 -2.09
N VAL A 5 22.39 9.26 -1.53
CA VAL A 5 21.09 8.83 -1.04
C VAL A 5 20.37 8.32 -2.29
N LYS A 6 20.51 7.02 -2.54
CA LYS A 6 19.59 6.27 -3.38
C LYS A 6 18.23 6.35 -2.69
N THR A 7 17.54 7.47 -2.91
CA THR A 7 16.10 7.56 -2.81
C THR A 7 15.58 6.69 -3.96
N SER A 8 15.72 5.37 -3.82
CA SER A 8 14.91 4.41 -4.56
C SER A 8 13.50 4.70 -4.12
N GLY A 9 12.87 5.69 -4.77
CA GLY A 9 11.46 5.96 -4.67
C GLY A 9 10.79 4.69 -5.12
N ASN A 10 10.51 3.81 -4.16
CA ASN A 10 9.81 2.55 -4.36
C ASN A 10 8.35 2.94 -4.64
N LYS A 11 8.15 3.53 -5.83
CA LYS A 11 6.89 4.05 -6.33
C LYS A 11 6.05 2.84 -6.64
N ILE A 12 5.05 2.67 -5.80
CA ILE A 12 4.09 1.60 -5.92
C ILE A 12 3.14 2.01 -7.05
N ASN A 13 3.27 1.37 -8.20
CA ASN A 13 2.48 1.74 -9.37
C ASN A 13 1.03 1.29 -9.18
N LYS A 14 0.09 2.18 -9.51
CA LYS A 14 -1.33 1.85 -9.57
C LYS A 14 -1.53 0.67 -10.52
N GLY A 15 -2.20 -0.37 -10.04
CA GLY A 15 -2.49 -1.58 -10.79
C GLY A 15 -1.47 -2.71 -10.62
N ALA A 16 -0.33 -2.47 -9.94
CA ALA A 16 0.60 -3.54 -9.60
C ALA A 16 -0.04 -4.54 -8.63
N CYS A 17 0.35 -5.80 -8.73
CA CYS A 17 -0.07 -6.89 -7.85
C CYS A 17 1.10 -7.27 -6.96
N LEU A 18 0.92 -7.16 -5.65
CA LEU A 18 1.92 -7.45 -4.65
C LEU A 18 1.42 -8.54 -3.70
N SER A 19 2.32 -9.42 -3.28
CA SER A 19 2.07 -10.37 -2.20
C SER A 19 2.12 -9.66 -0.85
N ARG A 20 1.64 -10.33 0.21
CA ARG A 20 1.73 -9.78 1.58
C ARG A 20 3.17 -9.45 1.99
N ASP A 21 4.14 -10.30 1.67
CA ASP A 21 5.56 -10.05 1.96
C ASP A 21 6.09 -8.82 1.23
N GLU A 22 5.75 -8.66 -0.05
CA GLU A 22 6.10 -7.49 -0.85
C GLU A 22 5.51 -6.21 -0.24
N LEU A 23 4.23 -6.23 0.12
CA LEU A 23 3.58 -5.09 0.82
C LEU A 23 4.37 -4.71 2.08
N SER A 24 4.78 -5.69 2.88
CA SER A 24 5.57 -5.46 4.08
C SER A 24 6.97 -4.90 3.77
N MET A 25 7.65 -5.39 2.72
CA MET A 25 8.93 -4.84 2.26
C MET A 25 8.81 -3.38 1.79
N HIS A 26 7.64 -3.01 1.25
CA HIS A 26 7.32 -1.65 0.86
C HIS A 26 6.88 -0.75 2.03
N GLY A 27 6.85 -1.27 3.27
CA GLY A 27 6.38 -0.56 4.47
C GLY A 27 4.88 -0.32 4.46
N ILE A 28 4.10 -1.15 3.75
CA ILE A 28 2.65 -1.08 3.70
C ILE A 28 2.08 -2.02 4.76
N THR A 29 1.44 -1.45 5.78
CA THR A 29 0.88 -2.20 6.90
C THR A 29 -0.65 -2.14 6.88
N PRO A 30 -1.34 -3.18 7.37
CA PRO A 30 -2.79 -3.15 7.49
C PRO A 30 -3.19 -2.05 8.48
N THR A 31 -4.20 -1.24 8.13
CA THR A 31 -4.75 -0.28 9.09
C THR A 31 -5.71 -0.99 10.04
N ASN A 32 -5.94 -0.40 11.21
CA ASN A 32 -6.94 -0.91 12.16
C ASN A 32 -8.40 -0.58 11.75
N LEU A 33 -8.60 0.09 10.60
CA LEU A 33 -9.93 0.27 10.03
C LEU A 33 -10.38 -1.06 9.44
N GLN A 34 -11.39 -1.68 10.08
CA GLN A 34 -12.08 -2.84 9.54
C GLN A 34 -12.44 -2.57 8.08
N CYS A 35 -11.77 -3.30 7.20
CA CYS A 35 -11.76 -3.07 5.77
C CYS A 35 -13.19 -2.98 5.23
N PHE A 36 -13.41 -2.07 4.28
CA PHE A 36 -14.66 -1.83 3.56
C PHE A 36 -15.23 -3.16 3.02
N SER A 37 -15.96 -3.87 3.88
CA SER A 37 -16.49 -5.20 3.62
C SER A 37 -17.53 -5.16 2.49
N TYR A 38 -18.05 -3.97 2.21
CA TYR A 38 -19.06 -3.70 1.20
C TYR A 38 -18.55 -3.78 -0.25
N TYR A 39 -17.23 -3.74 -0.50
CA TYR A 39 -16.69 -3.67 -1.87
C TYR A 39 -15.48 -4.56 -2.16
N ASN A 40 -15.14 -5.51 -1.28
CA ASN A 40 -13.95 -6.36 -1.42
C ASN A 40 -12.66 -5.54 -1.62
N TYR A 41 -12.52 -4.42 -0.91
CA TYR A 41 -11.27 -3.65 -0.89
C TYR A 41 -10.77 -3.55 0.55
N VAL A 42 -9.44 -3.53 0.69
CA VAL A 42 -8.76 -3.42 1.98
C VAL A 42 -7.97 -2.12 2.02
N LEU A 43 -7.96 -1.47 3.17
CA LEU A 43 -7.23 -0.23 3.40
C LEU A 43 -5.95 -0.55 4.18
N TYR A 44 -4.83 -0.10 3.64
CA TYR A 44 -3.51 -0.21 4.24
C TYR A 44 -2.90 1.19 4.35
N GLU A 45 -1.88 1.34 5.19
CA GLU A 45 -1.14 2.59 5.40
C GLU A 45 0.34 2.42 5.06
N LYS A 46 0.97 3.53 4.66
CA LYS A 46 2.39 3.62 4.36
C LYS A 46 2.86 5.01 4.77
N GLY A 47 3.31 5.17 6.01
CA GLY A 47 3.57 6.49 6.60
C GLY A 47 2.29 7.34 6.60
N ASP A 48 2.38 8.61 6.17
CA ASP A 48 1.23 9.53 6.06
C ASP A 48 0.27 9.23 4.88
N LYS A 49 0.49 8.13 4.16
CA LYS A 49 -0.34 7.75 3.02
C LYS A 49 -1.22 6.55 3.35
N ARG A 50 -2.41 6.55 2.75
CA ARG A 50 -3.31 5.41 2.73
C ARG A 50 -3.37 4.81 1.33
N ILE A 51 -3.45 3.50 1.30
CA ILE A 51 -3.43 2.70 0.09
C ILE A 51 -4.66 1.80 0.10
N ILE A 52 -5.47 1.89 -0.96
CA ILE A 52 -6.58 0.98 -1.20
C ILE A 52 -6.04 -0.15 -2.05
N LEU A 53 -6.18 -1.37 -1.54
CA LEU A 53 -5.79 -2.59 -2.22
C LEU A 53 -7.04 -3.42 -2.52
N LYS A 54 -7.01 -4.13 -3.64
CA LYS A 54 -8.00 -5.17 -3.96
C LYS A 54 -7.38 -6.54 -3.69
N PRO A 55 -7.88 -7.32 -2.72
CA PRO A 55 -7.51 -8.72 -2.60
C PRO A 55 -7.84 -9.47 -3.90
N LEU A 56 -6.87 -10.25 -4.35
CA LEU A 56 -6.94 -11.18 -5.46
C LEU A 56 -6.77 -12.60 -4.92
N PRO A 57 -7.20 -13.64 -5.68
CA PRO A 57 -6.92 -15.02 -5.31
C PRO A 57 -5.41 -15.25 -5.15
N HIS A 58 -5.03 -16.30 -4.40
CA HIS A 58 -3.64 -16.65 -4.09
C HIS A 58 -2.89 -15.64 -3.21
N ASN A 59 -3.57 -14.96 -2.29
CA ASN A 59 -2.96 -13.99 -1.34
C ASN A 59 -2.25 -12.81 -2.01
N LEU A 60 -2.72 -12.42 -3.19
CA LEU A 60 -2.22 -11.26 -3.93
C LEU A 60 -3.09 -10.04 -3.64
N PHE A 61 -2.48 -8.86 -3.73
CA PHE A 61 -3.14 -7.58 -3.51
C PHE A 61 -2.82 -6.63 -4.65
N ARG A 62 -3.84 -6.13 -5.32
CA ARG A 62 -3.68 -5.14 -6.39
C ARG A 62 -3.81 -3.73 -5.85
N ILE A 63 -2.85 -2.86 -6.13
CA ILE A 63 -2.94 -1.45 -5.74
C ILE A 63 -3.98 -0.74 -6.59
N ILE A 64 -5.04 -0.23 -5.97
CA ILE A 64 -6.10 0.52 -6.64
C ILE A 64 -5.82 2.01 -6.60
N ARG A 65 -5.41 2.52 -5.43
CA ARG A 65 -5.16 3.95 -5.23
C ARG A 65 -4.27 4.19 -4.03
N GLU A 66 -3.37 5.16 -4.14
CA GLU A 66 -2.62 5.76 -3.03
C GLU A 66 -3.13 7.20 -2.86
N TYR A 67 -3.32 7.65 -1.62
CA TYR A 67 -3.67 9.03 -1.31
C TYR A 67 -3.07 9.46 0.03
N THR A 68 -2.77 10.74 0.18
CA THR A 68 -2.31 11.32 1.45
C THR A 68 -3.49 11.40 2.41
N PHE A 69 -3.33 10.87 3.61
CA PHE A 69 -4.35 11.02 4.65
C PHE A 69 -4.22 12.42 5.27
N ILE A 70 -5.32 13.16 5.32
CA ILE A 70 -5.40 14.47 5.96
C ILE A 70 -6.38 14.31 7.11
N PRO A 71 -5.94 14.37 8.38
CA PRO A 71 -6.85 14.35 9.51
C PRO A 71 -7.79 15.56 9.44
N ALA A 72 -9.07 15.33 9.71
CA ALA A 72 -10.12 16.35 9.71
C ALA A 72 -10.01 17.28 10.92
#